data_AF-A0A3M1P1I4-F1
#
_entry.id   AF-A0A3M1P1I4-F1
#
_cell.length_a   1.000
_cell.length_b   1.000
_cell.length_c   1.000
_cell.angle_alpha   90.00
_cell.angle_beta   90.00
_cell.angle_gamma   90.00
#
_symmetry.space_group_name_H-M   'P 1'
#
loop_
_entity.id
_entity.type
_entity.pdbx_description
1 polymer ?
#
loop_
_entity_poly.entity_id
_entity_poly.type
_entity_poly.pdbx_seq_one_letter_code
_entity_poly.pdbx_strand_id
1 'polypeptide(L)'
;MKYMVNGSFINRPLMRITLIATLIFLSVFWITTLVMYLTRMGFTPEGVVAYYRGSEATFTPPRTFGSMLEVTHGHLPVMAMVALLLTHLFIFSEHSGKVKIFAIVAFFASALLGEASGWLVRFVHPLFAWL
;
A
#
# COMPACT_ATOMS: atom_id res chain seq x y z
N MET A 1 -31.21 -9.54 6.95
CA MET A 1 -31.38 -10.51 5.85
C MET A 1 -32.09 -9.96 4.61
N LYS A 2 -33.01 -8.97 4.70
CA LYS A 2 -33.74 -8.41 3.53
C LYS A 2 -32.86 -7.75 2.44
N TYR A 3 -31.64 -7.35 2.77
CA TYR A 3 -30.73 -6.62 1.87
C TYR A 3 -29.91 -7.50 0.92
N MET A 4 -29.63 -8.75 1.31
CA MET A 4 -28.83 -9.68 0.50
C MET A 4 -29.66 -10.37 -0.60
N VAL A 5 -30.97 -10.41 -0.44
CA VAL A 5 -31.88 -11.15 -1.34
C VAL A 5 -32.25 -10.35 -2.60
N ASN A 6 -32.30 -9.02 -2.52
CA ASN A 6 -32.86 -8.17 -3.58
C ASN A 6 -31.83 -7.40 -4.42
N GLY A 7 -30.53 -7.61 -4.23
CA GLY A 7 -29.49 -6.84 -4.94
C GLY A 7 -29.50 -5.31 -4.71
N SER A 8 -30.31 -4.81 -3.76
CA SER A 8 -30.61 -3.38 -3.62
C SER A 8 -29.47 -2.51 -3.07
N PHE A 9 -28.27 -3.07 -2.87
CA PHE A 9 -27.08 -2.35 -2.41
C PHE A 9 -26.49 -1.42 -3.49
N ILE A 10 -26.67 -1.77 -4.77
CA ILE A 10 -26.03 -1.07 -5.91
C ILE A 10 -26.50 0.41 -6.07
N ASN A 11 -27.71 0.74 -5.62
CA ASN A 11 -28.33 2.05 -5.81
C ASN A 11 -28.65 2.81 -4.51
N ARG A 12 -27.91 2.54 -3.42
CA ARG A 12 -28.11 3.29 -2.16
C ARG A 12 -27.24 4.54 -2.11
N PRO A 13 -27.83 5.75 -2.07
CA PRO A 13 -27.06 7.00 -2.11
C PRO A 13 -26.11 7.13 -0.91
N LEU A 14 -26.52 6.67 0.28
CA LEU A 14 -25.67 6.72 1.49
C LEU A 14 -24.38 5.90 1.35
N MET A 15 -24.48 4.71 0.75
CA MET A 15 -23.31 3.85 0.51
C MET A 15 -22.38 4.44 -0.54
N ARG A 16 -22.94 5.04 -1.61
CA ARG A 16 -22.13 5.72 -2.62
C ARG A 16 -21.37 6.90 -2.03
N ILE A 17 -22.02 7.70 -1.18
CA ILE A 17 -21.38 8.84 -0.53
C ILE A 17 -20.20 8.38 0.34
N THR A 18 -20.39 7.37 1.19
CA THR A 18 -19.31 6.87 2.06
C THR A 18 -18.17 6.28 1.24
N LEU A 19 -18.47 5.47 0.22
CA LEU A 19 -17.45 4.89 -0.66
C LEU A 19 -16.66 5.97 -1.41
N ILE A 20 -17.34 6.95 -2.01
CA ILE A 20 -16.69 8.05 -2.73
C ILE A 20 -15.81 8.85 -1.78
N ALA A 21 -16.32 9.20 -0.59
CA ALA A 21 -15.53 9.91 0.41
C ALA A 21 -14.27 9.12 0.79
N THR A 22 -14.40 7.81 1.08
CA THR A 22 -13.26 6.95 1.39
C THR A 22 -12.26 6.90 0.22
N LEU A 23 -12.71 6.77 -1.02
CA LEU A 23 -11.84 6.77 -2.20
C LEU A 23 -11.10 8.10 -2.39
N ILE A 24 -11.73 9.24 -2.07
CA ILE A 24 -11.07 10.55 -2.07
C ILE A 24 -9.94 10.57 -1.02
N PHE A 25 -10.23 10.15 0.21
CA PHE A 25 -9.20 10.09 1.27
C PHE A 25 -8.05 9.15 0.90
N LEU A 26 -8.34 7.98 0.34
CA LEU A 26 -7.30 7.05 -0.12
C LEU A 26 -6.48 7.62 -1.28
N SER A 27 -7.10 8.36 -2.19
CA SER A 27 -6.40 9.03 -3.30
C SER A 27 -5.48 10.14 -2.79
N VAL A 28 -5.94 10.95 -1.85
CA VAL A 28 -5.11 11.99 -1.20
C VAL A 28 -3.96 11.36 -0.43
N PHE A 29 -4.21 10.26 0.29
CA PHE A 29 -3.16 9.49 0.96
C PHE A 29 -2.11 8.99 -0.04
N TRP A 30 -2.53 8.45 -1.18
CA TRP A 30 -1.62 8.00 -2.24
C TRP A 30 -0.78 9.15 -2.81
N ILE A 31 -1.40 10.29 -3.11
CA ILE A 31 -0.71 11.46 -3.65
C ILE A 31 0.32 11.99 -2.64
N THR A 32 -0.06 12.13 -1.37
CA THR A 32 0.86 12.61 -0.33
C THR A 32 2.01 11.63 -0.10
N THR A 33 1.72 10.32 -0.13
CA THR A 33 2.75 9.28 -0.06
C THR A 33 3.72 9.35 -1.23
N LEU A 34 3.21 9.53 -2.46
CA LEU A 34 4.04 9.69 -3.65
C LEU A 34 4.92 10.95 -3.55
N VAL A 35 4.37 12.09 -3.13
CA VAL A 35 5.15 13.32 -2.94
C VAL A 35 6.23 13.12 -1.87
N MET A 36 5.92 12.46 -0.75
CA MET A 36 6.91 12.13 0.28
C MET A 36 8.00 11.21 -0.25
N TYR A 37 7.64 10.22 -1.08
CA TYR A 37 8.59 9.32 -1.71
C TYR A 37 9.55 10.10 -2.62
N LEU A 38 9.02 10.94 -3.52
CA LEU A 38 9.83 11.71 -4.47
C LEU A 38 10.73 12.74 -3.79
N THR A 39 10.25 13.38 -2.73
CA THR A 39 11.04 14.38 -1.99
C THR A 39 12.14 13.76 -1.13
N ARG A 40 12.00 12.51 -0.70
CA ARG A 40 12.98 11.82 0.16
C ARG A 40 13.94 10.90 -0.59
N MET A 41 13.46 10.23 -1.64
CA MET A 41 14.17 9.18 -2.37
C MET A 41 14.37 9.50 -3.86
N GLY A 42 13.54 10.37 -4.44
CA GLY A 42 13.55 10.62 -5.88
C GLY A 42 13.00 9.44 -6.70
N PHE A 43 13.35 9.39 -8.00
CA PHE A 43 12.90 8.35 -8.94
C PHE A 43 13.93 7.23 -9.17
N THR A 44 15.09 7.29 -8.52
CA THR A 44 16.21 6.37 -8.82
C THR A 44 16.38 5.32 -7.72
N PRO A 45 16.73 4.07 -8.07
CA PRO A 45 17.05 3.04 -7.10
C PRO A 45 18.18 3.46 -6.14
N GLU A 46 19.15 4.23 -6.62
CA GLU A 46 20.25 4.73 -5.79
C GLU A 46 19.75 5.66 -4.67
N GLY A 47 18.72 6.46 -4.94
CA GLY A 47 18.11 7.33 -3.93
C GLY A 47 17.35 6.53 -2.86
N VAL A 48 16.70 5.43 -3.24
CA VAL A 48 16.10 4.48 -2.29
C VAL A 48 17.16 3.84 -1.41
N VAL A 49 18.27 3.38 -2.01
CA VAL A 49 19.40 2.79 -1.28
C VAL A 49 19.99 3.81 -0.30
N ALA A 50 20.25 5.04 -0.75
CA ALA A 50 20.78 6.11 0.10
C ALA A 50 19.83 6.46 1.25
N TYR A 51 18.52 6.42 1.03
CA TYR A 51 17.52 6.68 2.07
C TYR A 51 17.50 5.62 3.18
N TYR A 52 17.63 4.34 2.83
CA TYR A 52 17.62 3.26 3.82
C TYR A 52 18.99 3.02 4.44
N ARG A 53 20.06 2.97 3.63
CA ARG A 53 21.42 2.63 4.07
C ARG A 53 22.26 3.85 4.47
N GLY A 54 21.72 5.06 4.31
CA GLY A 54 22.47 6.29 4.54
C GLY A 54 23.39 6.64 3.36
N SER A 55 23.98 7.82 3.42
CA SER A 55 24.91 8.31 2.42
C SER A 55 25.96 9.21 3.07
N GLU A 56 27.23 8.89 2.85
CA GLU A 56 28.35 9.70 3.31
C GLU A 56 28.37 11.06 2.62
N ALA A 57 28.02 11.11 1.32
CA ALA A 57 28.01 12.35 0.53
C ALA A 57 27.02 13.40 1.06
N THR A 58 25.94 12.94 1.70
CA THR A 58 24.91 13.81 2.32
C THR A 58 24.96 13.79 3.84
N PHE A 59 25.97 13.14 4.44
CA PHE A 59 26.12 12.96 5.88
C PHE A 59 24.85 12.41 6.57
N THR A 60 24.13 11.51 5.90
CA THR A 60 22.89 10.92 6.41
C THR A 60 23.15 9.53 6.98
N PRO A 61 22.81 9.28 8.26
CA PRO A 61 22.98 7.96 8.84
C PRO A 61 21.97 6.95 8.27
N PRO A 62 22.31 5.65 8.25
CA PRO A 62 21.35 4.61 7.91
C PRO A 62 20.15 4.60 8.85
N ARG A 63 19.00 4.15 8.34
CA ARG A 63 17.83 3.87 9.17
C ARG A 63 18.15 2.80 10.21
N THR A 64 17.72 3.06 11.45
CA THR A 64 17.87 2.13 12.57
C THR A 64 16.80 1.04 12.52
N PHE A 65 17.08 -0.11 13.12
CA PHE A 65 16.10 -1.20 13.23
C PHE A 65 14.81 -0.74 13.93
N GLY A 66 14.92 0.02 15.03
CA GLY A 66 13.78 0.55 15.76
C GLY A 66 12.90 1.46 14.89
N SER A 67 13.50 2.39 14.14
CA SER A 67 12.75 3.25 13.21
C SER A 67 12.03 2.45 12.12
N MET A 68 12.64 1.38 11.60
CA MET A 68 12.00 0.51 10.61
C MET A 68 10.83 -0.27 11.23
N LEU A 69 11.00 -0.78 12.44
CA LEU A 69 9.97 -1.52 13.15
C LEU A 69 8.76 -0.65 13.49
N GLU A 70 8.97 0.58 13.93
CA GLU A 70 7.90 1.55 14.21
C GLU A 70 7.05 1.82 12.95
N VAL A 71 7.71 2.04 11.81
CA VAL A 71 7.02 2.24 10.52
C VAL A 71 6.21 1.01 10.15
N THR A 72 6.81 -0.19 10.18
CA THR A 72 6.11 -1.44 9.87
C THR A 72 4.94 -1.71 10.82
N HIS A 73 5.11 -1.45 12.12
CA HIS A 73 4.05 -1.62 13.09
C HIS A 73 2.86 -0.70 12.81
N GLY A 74 3.11 0.56 12.47
CA GLY A 74 2.06 1.51 12.11
C GLY A 74 1.40 1.21 10.77
N HIS A 75 2.16 0.71 9.79
CA HIS A 75 1.68 0.56 8.42
C HIS A 75 0.93 -0.75 8.18
N LEU A 76 1.35 -1.86 8.80
CA LEU A 76 0.74 -3.18 8.59
C LEU A 76 -0.78 -3.22 8.85
N PRO A 77 -1.32 -2.70 9.97
CA PRO A 77 -2.76 -2.72 10.23
C PRO A 77 -3.55 -1.88 9.21
N VAL A 78 -2.99 -0.73 8.81
CA VAL A 78 -3.63 0.18 7.86
C VAL A 78 -3.65 -0.45 6.47
N MET A 79 -2.53 -1.02 6.01
CA MET A 79 -2.44 -1.71 4.72
C MET A 79 -3.37 -2.93 4.68
N ALA A 80 -3.48 -3.68 5.78
CA ALA A 80 -4.43 -4.79 5.88
C ALA A 80 -5.89 -4.31 5.72
N MET A 81 -6.26 -3.19 6.36
CA MET A 81 -7.61 -2.62 6.25
C MET A 81 -7.90 -2.11 4.83
N VAL A 82 -6.96 -1.41 4.20
CA VAL A 82 -7.10 -0.92 2.81
C VAL A 82 -7.21 -2.09 1.84
N ALA A 83 -6.35 -3.10 1.98
CA ALA A 83 -6.39 -4.30 1.15
C ALA A 83 -7.73 -5.01 1.30
N LEU A 84 -8.19 -5.22 2.52
CA LEU A 84 -9.50 -5.82 2.79
C LEU A 84 -10.62 -5.01 2.14
N LEU A 85 -10.67 -3.69 2.34
CA LEU A 85 -11.72 -2.84 1.77
C LEU A 85 -11.80 -2.96 0.24
N LEU A 86 -10.67 -2.76 -0.44
CA LEU A 86 -10.64 -2.74 -1.91
C LEU A 86 -10.92 -4.13 -2.50
N THR A 87 -10.28 -5.17 -1.95
CA THR A 87 -10.50 -6.55 -2.41
C THR A 87 -11.92 -7.03 -2.12
N HIS A 88 -12.48 -6.66 -0.97
CA HIS A 88 -13.85 -7.02 -0.61
C HIS A 88 -14.87 -6.37 -1.56
N LEU A 89 -14.69 -5.09 -1.92
CA LEU A 89 -15.51 -4.45 -2.94
C LEU A 89 -15.37 -5.14 -4.31
N PHE A 90 -14.15 -5.57 -4.66
CA PHE A 90 -13.87 -6.25 -5.92
C PHE A 90 -14.58 -7.61 -6.06
N ILE A 91 -14.88 -8.30 -4.95
CA ILE A 91 -15.63 -9.57 -4.97
C ILE A 91 -17.02 -9.39 -5.60
N PHE A 92 -17.63 -8.22 -5.44
CA PHE A 92 -18.95 -7.90 -5.99
C PHE A 92 -18.94 -7.44 -7.45
N SER A 93 -17.76 -7.35 -8.08
CA SER A 93 -17.65 -7.02 -9.51
C SER A 93 -18.18 -8.16 -10.40
N GLU A 94 -18.44 -7.87 -11.67
CA GLU A 94 -18.92 -8.85 -12.66
C GLU A 94 -17.79 -9.73 -13.24
N HIS A 95 -16.55 -9.59 -12.75
CA HIS A 95 -15.42 -10.36 -13.25
C HIS A 95 -15.50 -11.86 -12.89
N SER A 96 -14.80 -12.68 -13.69
CA SER A 96 -14.73 -14.12 -13.45
C SER A 96 -14.05 -14.45 -12.10
N GLY A 97 -14.40 -15.59 -11.52
CA GLY A 97 -13.82 -16.04 -10.24
C GLY A 97 -12.30 -16.14 -10.26
N LYS A 98 -11.70 -16.56 -11.39
CA LYS A 98 -10.24 -16.63 -11.55
C LYS A 98 -9.58 -15.25 -11.49
N VAL A 99 -10.17 -14.25 -12.15
CA VAL A 99 -9.67 -12.86 -12.13
C VAL A 99 -9.76 -12.29 -10.71
N LYS A 100 -10.88 -12.56 -10.01
CA LYS A 100 -11.04 -12.16 -8.61
C LYS A 100 -9.96 -12.75 -7.71
N ILE A 101 -9.75 -14.07 -7.77
CA ILE A 101 -8.71 -14.74 -6.97
C ILE A 101 -7.33 -14.16 -7.27
N PHE A 102 -6.99 -14.03 -8.56
CA PHE A 102 -5.70 -13.47 -8.96
C PHE A 102 -5.51 -12.06 -8.43
N ALA A 103 -6.49 -11.16 -8.62
CA ALA A 103 -6.39 -9.78 -8.17
C ALA A 103 -6.24 -9.67 -6.64
N ILE A 104 -6.97 -10.49 -5.89
CA ILE A 104 -6.89 -10.51 -4.42
C ILE A 104 -5.51 -10.98 -3.97
N VAL A 105 -5.04 -12.12 -4.47
CA VAL A 105 -3.72 -12.67 -4.12
C VAL A 105 -2.60 -11.71 -4.52
N ALA A 106 -2.66 -11.17 -5.75
CA ALA A 106 -1.67 -10.22 -6.24
C ALA A 106 -1.65 -8.94 -5.39
N PHE A 107 -2.80 -8.42 -4.97
CA PHE A 107 -2.87 -7.22 -4.13
C PHE A 107 -2.22 -7.44 -2.76
N PHE A 108 -2.57 -8.52 -2.06
CA PHE A 108 -1.98 -8.85 -0.76
C PHE A 108 -0.49 -9.17 -0.86
N ALA A 109 -0.06 -9.92 -1.89
CA ALA A 109 1.34 -10.20 -2.13
C ALA A 109 2.14 -8.92 -2.40
N SER A 110 1.60 -8.01 -3.22
CA SER A 110 2.25 -6.72 -3.52
C SER A 110 2.33 -5.83 -2.28
N ALA A 111 1.29 -5.79 -1.45
CA ALA A 111 1.31 -5.05 -0.20
C ALA A 111 2.40 -5.59 0.75
N LEU A 112 2.51 -6.91 0.91
CA LEU A 112 3.56 -7.53 1.73
C LEU A 112 4.97 -7.28 1.18
N LEU A 113 5.13 -7.36 -0.15
CA LEU A 113 6.41 -7.08 -0.80
C LEU A 113 6.82 -5.61 -0.65
N GLY A 114 5.86 -4.69 -0.75
CA GLY A 114 6.09 -3.26 -0.51
C GLY A 114 6.53 -2.96 0.92
N GLU A 115 5.95 -3.64 1.92
CA GLU A 115 6.44 -3.52 3.31
C GLU A 115 7.82 -4.13 3.49
N ALA A 116 8.08 -5.27 2.82
CA ALA A 116 9.35 -5.98 2.93
C ALA A 116 10.50 -5.26 2.20
N SER A 117 10.23 -4.49 1.16
CA SER A 117 11.28 -3.89 0.30
C SER A 117 12.25 -3.03 1.10
N GLY A 118 11.75 -2.16 1.99
CA GLY A 118 12.60 -1.33 2.85
C GLY A 118 13.54 -2.15 3.75
N TRP A 119 13.05 -3.27 4.29
CA TRP A 119 13.87 -4.20 5.08
C TRP A 119 14.93 -4.90 4.23
N LEU A 120 14.54 -5.36 3.04
CA LEU A 120 15.42 -6.05 2.12
C LEU A 120 16.54 -5.13 1.61
N VAL A 121 16.24 -3.88 1.26
CA VAL A 121 17.25 -2.87 0.87
C VAL A 121 18.22 -2.59 2.01
N ARG A 122 17.71 -2.46 3.24
CA ARG A 122 18.50 -2.10 4.41
C ARG A 122 19.42 -3.22 4.88
N PHE A 123 18.91 -4.46 4.95
CA PHE A 123 19.57 -5.56 5.65
C PHE A 123 20.04 -6.70 4.75
N VAL A 124 19.50 -6.82 3.52
CA VAL A 124 19.86 -7.92 2.61
C VAL A 124 20.74 -7.40 1.47
N HIS A 125 20.21 -6.61 0.54
CA HIS A 125 20.96 -6.18 -0.64
C HIS A 125 20.37 -4.90 -1.29
N PRO A 126 21.19 -3.95 -1.79
CA PRO A 126 20.70 -2.74 -2.45
C PRO A 126 19.86 -2.99 -3.72
N LEU A 127 20.03 -4.13 -4.40
CA LEU A 127 19.24 -4.47 -5.59
C LEU A 127 17.73 -4.62 -5.31
N PHE A 128 17.33 -4.82 -4.06
CA PHE A 128 15.91 -4.82 -3.70
C PHE A 128 15.25 -3.44 -3.83
N ALA A 129 15.99 -2.39 -4.17
CA ALA A 129 15.43 -1.07 -4.46
C ALA A 129 14.60 -1.02 -5.76
N TRP A 130 14.66 -2.06 -6.59
CA TRP A 130 13.83 -2.23 -7.78
C TRP A 130 12.45 -2.84 -7.53
N LEU A 131 12.20 -3.27 -6.29
CA LEU A 131 11.04 -4.05 -5.87
C LEU A 131 9.95 -3.14 -5.27
#